data_AF-A0A257NRL9-F1
#
_entry.id   AF-A0A257NRL9-F1
#
_cell.length_a   1.000
_cell.length_b   1.000
_cell.length_c   1.000
_cell.angle_alpha   90.00
_cell.angle_beta   90.00
_cell.angle_gamma   90.00
#
_symmetry.space_group_name_H-M   'P 1'
#
loop_
_entity.id
_entity.type
_entity.pdbx_description
1 polymer ?
#
loop_
_entity_poly.entity_id
_entity_poly.type
_entity_poly.pdbx_seq_one_letter_code
_entity_poly.pdbx_strand_id
1 'polypeptide(L)'
;MRAKPASRLPSPYGLSLCALAAFCALALVRWVYPPAYLHISALSDGVFKPTPFVDLLDILQAGACWRAGVDVYLPSRCLFGGVFNYSPFLLRAAYLPIGPGDTMIGGVLQSLLFFWSLSWLPRPGSKAEFIFLLACVFSVPVIYALEQGNFDTVVFILAALGIRQSLKPGARSLLGMGIFIFAAALKFYPVAFALLILRQPLRRLLPVVLLGLVAGGL
;
A
#
# COMPACT_ATOMS: atom_id res chain seq x y z
N MET A 1 -44.25 17.83 -3.61
CA MET A 1 -43.08 16.96 -3.41
C MET A 1 -42.29 17.48 -2.21
N ARG A 2 -42.22 16.74 -1.09
CA ARG A 2 -41.43 17.15 0.08
C ARG A 2 -39.95 16.87 -0.20
N ALA A 3 -39.10 17.90 -0.11
CA ALA A 3 -37.66 17.74 -0.14
C ALA A 3 -37.24 16.76 0.98
N LYS A 4 -36.60 15.64 0.63
CA LYS A 4 -35.99 14.77 1.64
C LYS A 4 -35.00 15.61 2.43
N PRO A 5 -35.06 15.60 3.78
CA PRO A 5 -34.08 16.32 4.58
C PRO A 5 -32.69 15.83 4.17
N ALA A 6 -31.80 16.78 3.85
CA ALA A 6 -30.44 16.48 3.47
C ALA A 6 -29.80 15.67 4.60
N SER A 7 -29.71 14.35 4.42
CA SER A 7 -29.00 13.49 5.34
C SER A 7 -27.58 14.02 5.42
N ARG A 8 -27.11 14.37 6.62
CA ARG A 8 -25.72 14.83 6.83
C ARG A 8 -24.80 13.81 6.16
N LEU A 9 -24.14 14.23 5.08
CA LEU A 9 -23.20 13.38 4.36
C LEU A 9 -22.08 12.95 5.33
N PRO A 10 -21.59 11.72 5.24
CA PRO A 10 -20.47 11.27 6.05
C PRO A 10 -19.25 12.19 5.87
N SER A 11 -18.51 12.43 6.95
CA SER A 11 -17.24 13.18 6.88
C SER A 11 -16.28 12.52 5.90
N PRO A 12 -15.49 13.27 5.10
CA PRO A 12 -14.48 12.69 4.21
C PRO A 12 -13.41 11.87 4.96
N TYR A 13 -13.29 12.05 6.27
CA TYR A 13 -12.35 11.33 7.12
C TYR A 13 -13.00 10.14 7.86
N GLY A 14 -14.30 9.92 7.69
CA GLY A 14 -15.02 8.87 8.43
C GLY A 14 -14.43 7.49 8.22
N LEU A 15 -14.09 7.14 6.97
CA LEU A 15 -13.45 5.85 6.65
C LEU A 15 -12.07 5.72 7.31
N SER A 16 -11.23 6.75 7.18
CA SER A 16 -9.90 6.78 7.79
C SER A 16 -9.94 6.63 9.31
N LEU A 17 -10.87 7.32 9.98
CA LEU A 17 -11.02 7.26 11.43
C LEU A 17 -11.54 5.90 11.91
N CYS A 18 -12.51 5.31 11.21
CA CYS A 18 -13.00 3.97 11.53
C CYS A 18 -11.88 2.92 11.37
N ALA A 19 -11.12 2.97 10.27
CA ALA A 19 -10.02 2.06 10.02
C ALA A 19 -8.90 2.21 11.06
N LEU A 20 -8.52 3.45 11.40
CA LEU A 20 -7.55 3.74 12.44
C LEU A 20 -8.01 3.24 13.82
N ALA A 21 -9.27 3.45 14.18
CA ALA A 21 -9.80 2.99 15.46
C ALA A 21 -9.76 1.46 15.57
N ALA A 22 -10.12 0.75 14.50
CA ALA A 22 -10.04 -0.71 14.44
C ALA A 22 -8.59 -1.21 14.53
N PHE A 23 -7.65 -0.54 13.86
CA PHE A 23 -6.22 -0.85 13.95
C PHE A 23 -5.69 -0.66 15.38
N CYS A 24 -6.03 0.46 16.03
CA CYS A 24 -5.67 0.70 17.43
C CYS A 24 -6.29 -0.33 18.36
N ALA A 25 -7.54 -0.75 18.12
CA ALA A 25 -8.19 -1.80 18.89
C ALA A 25 -7.46 -3.15 18.73
N LEU A 26 -7.08 -3.53 17.51
CA LEU A 26 -6.33 -4.76 17.26
C LEU A 26 -4.93 -4.71 17.90
N ALA A 27 -4.24 -3.57 17.82
CA ALA A 27 -2.97 -3.35 18.50
C ALA A 27 -3.11 -3.44 20.03
N LEU A 28 -4.20 -2.92 20.60
CA LEU A 28 -4.51 -3.06 22.03
C LEU A 28 -4.79 -4.51 22.41
N VAL A 29 -5.56 -5.25 21.60
CA VAL A 29 -5.80 -6.69 21.82
C VAL A 29 -4.48 -7.46 21.79
N ARG A 30 -3.57 -7.14 20.85
CA ARG A 30 -2.22 -7.73 20.82
C ARG A 30 -1.46 -7.47 22.12
N TRP A 31 -1.53 -6.26 22.64
CA TRP A 31 -0.81 -5.86 23.86
C TRP A 31 -1.40 -6.50 25.12
N VAL A 32 -2.73 -6.52 25.26
CA VAL A 32 -3.43 -6.96 26.47
C VAL A 32 -3.68 -8.47 26.48
N TYR A 33 -4.02 -9.05 25.33
CA TYR A 33 -4.39 -10.47 25.22
C TYR A 33 -3.87 -11.11 23.91
N PRO A 34 -2.56 -11.38 23.83
CA PRO A 34 -1.92 -11.97 22.66
C PRO A 34 -2.60 -13.23 22.09
N PRO A 35 -3.13 -14.18 22.89
CA PRO A 35 -3.81 -15.35 22.35
C PRO A 35 -5.01 -15.00 21.45
N ALA A 36 -5.82 -14.01 21.84
CA ALA A 36 -6.93 -13.58 21.00
C ALA A 36 -6.46 -12.89 19.71
N TYR A 37 -5.41 -12.07 19.79
CA TYR A 37 -4.81 -11.47 18.59
C TYR A 37 -4.38 -12.56 17.59
N LEU A 38 -3.70 -13.60 18.07
CA LEU A 38 -3.21 -14.70 17.25
C LEU A 38 -4.36 -15.51 16.62
N HIS A 39 -5.44 -15.73 17.37
CA HIS A 39 -6.65 -16.33 16.80
C HIS A 39 -7.28 -15.46 15.72
N ILE A 40 -7.39 -14.14 15.96
CA ILE A 40 -7.96 -13.19 15.00
C ILE A 40 -7.10 -13.10 13.73
N SER A 41 -5.78 -13.02 13.84
CA SER A 41 -4.87 -12.95 12.69
C SER A 41 -4.94 -14.24 11.86
N ALA A 42 -5.02 -15.40 12.53
CA ALA A 42 -5.13 -16.69 11.85
C ALA A 42 -6.45 -16.87 11.07
N LEU A 43 -7.50 -16.07 11.33
CA LEU A 43 -8.72 -16.12 10.52
C LEU A 43 -8.50 -15.71 9.06
N SER A 44 -7.43 -14.97 8.78
CA SER A 44 -7.19 -14.38 7.46
C SER A 44 -6.56 -15.34 6.45
N ASP A 45 -5.64 -16.20 6.90
CA ASP A 45 -4.91 -17.15 6.04
C ASP A 45 -4.70 -18.54 6.67
N GLY A 46 -5.22 -18.76 7.88
CA GLY A 46 -5.06 -20.01 8.63
C GLY A 46 -3.68 -20.20 9.27
N VAL A 47 -2.79 -19.19 9.20
CA VAL A 47 -1.41 -19.32 9.66
C VAL A 47 -1.20 -18.56 10.97
N PHE A 48 -0.54 -19.24 11.92
CA PHE A 48 -0.12 -18.61 13.16
C PHE A 48 1.13 -17.75 12.92
N LYS A 49 1.01 -16.44 13.14
CA LYS A 49 2.11 -15.48 12.94
C LYS A 49 2.44 -14.79 14.26
N PRO A 50 3.58 -15.09 14.89
CA PRO A 50 3.91 -14.54 16.21
C PRO A 50 4.14 -13.02 16.17
N THR A 51 4.56 -12.51 15.02
CA THR A 51 4.88 -11.10 14.79
C THR A 51 4.12 -10.55 13.59
N PRO A 52 3.59 -9.31 13.68
CA PRO A 52 3.01 -8.64 12.53
C PRO A 52 4.10 -8.24 11.52
N PHE A 53 3.66 -7.82 10.35
CA PHE A 53 4.46 -7.20 9.30
C PHE A 53 5.52 -8.13 8.69
N VAL A 54 5.22 -9.43 8.57
CA VAL A 54 6.16 -10.44 8.07
C VAL A 54 6.60 -10.16 6.63
N ASP A 55 5.70 -9.74 5.74
CA ASP A 55 6.09 -9.39 4.36
C ASP A 55 7.05 -8.18 4.34
N LEU A 56 6.85 -7.20 5.23
CA LEU A 56 7.77 -6.06 5.34
C LEU A 56 9.12 -6.48 5.92
N LEU A 57 9.13 -7.37 6.91
CA LEU A 57 10.36 -7.96 7.45
C LEU A 57 11.17 -8.62 6.33
N ASP A 58 10.52 -9.42 5.49
CA ASP A 58 11.17 -10.12 4.37
C ASP A 58 11.78 -9.14 3.35
N ILE A 59 11.08 -8.04 3.04
CA ILE A 59 11.59 -6.98 2.16
C ILE A 59 12.82 -6.30 2.77
N LEU A 60 12.77 -5.94 4.07
CA LEU A 60 13.87 -5.28 4.75
C LEU A 60 15.07 -6.21 4.94
N GLN A 61 14.83 -7.50 5.19
CA GLN A 61 15.84 -8.55 5.22
C GLN A 61 16.51 -8.70 3.86
N ALA A 62 15.74 -8.77 2.76
CA ALA A 62 16.29 -8.80 1.41
C ALA A 62 17.15 -7.57 1.12
N GLY A 63 16.72 -6.37 1.56
CA GLY A 63 17.54 -5.17 1.43
C GLY A 63 18.88 -5.28 2.18
N ALA A 64 18.87 -5.79 3.41
CA ALA A 64 20.09 -6.02 4.18
C ALA A 64 21.02 -7.06 3.53
N CYS A 65 20.47 -8.16 3.02
CA CYS A 65 21.21 -9.20 2.30
C CYS A 65 21.83 -8.66 1.00
N TRP A 66 21.07 -7.86 0.24
CA TRP A 66 21.55 -7.22 -0.98
C TRP A 66 22.74 -6.29 -0.72
N ARG A 67 22.68 -5.47 0.34
CA ARG A 67 23.82 -4.63 0.77
C ARG A 67 25.06 -5.44 1.15
N ALA A 68 24.87 -6.66 1.64
CA ALA A 68 25.95 -7.59 1.97
C ALA A 68 26.50 -8.36 0.75
N GLY A 69 26.02 -8.06 -0.46
CA GLY A 69 26.46 -8.71 -1.70
C GLY A 69 25.83 -10.08 -1.95
N VAL A 70 24.76 -10.43 -1.21
CA VAL A 70 24.01 -11.67 -1.45
C VAL A 70 23.04 -11.45 -2.62
N ASP A 71 23.05 -12.34 -3.60
CA ASP A 71 22.03 -12.38 -4.64
C ASP A 71 20.70 -12.86 -4.03
N VAL A 72 19.80 -11.92 -3.78
CA VAL A 72 18.50 -12.17 -3.16
C VAL A 72 17.48 -12.78 -4.12
N TYR A 73 17.78 -12.87 -5.42
CA TYR A 73 16.93 -13.54 -6.40
C TYR A 73 17.16 -15.06 -6.45
N LEU A 74 18.18 -15.55 -5.73
CA LEU A 74 18.46 -16.97 -5.56
C LEU A 74 18.15 -17.41 -4.12
N PRO A 75 17.73 -18.67 -3.92
CA PRO A 75 17.54 -19.22 -2.58
C PRO A 75 18.80 -19.07 -1.73
N SER A 76 18.68 -18.43 -0.58
CA SER A 76 19.83 -18.17 0.29
C SER A 76 19.49 -18.33 1.76
N ARG A 77 20.49 -18.67 2.58
CA ARG A 77 20.32 -18.69 4.05
C ARG A 77 19.95 -17.32 4.61
N CYS A 78 20.28 -16.24 3.89
CA CYS A 78 19.96 -14.87 4.28
C CYS A 78 18.46 -14.57 4.25
N LEU A 79 17.71 -15.30 3.42
CA LEU A 79 16.23 -15.23 3.29
C LEU A 79 15.56 -16.55 3.71
N PHE A 80 16.19 -17.31 4.62
CA PHE A 80 15.64 -18.60 5.10
C PHE A 80 15.29 -19.60 3.99
N GLY A 81 16.06 -19.59 2.89
CA GLY A 81 15.82 -20.41 1.70
C GLY A 81 14.81 -19.82 0.71
N GLY A 82 14.20 -18.68 1.03
CA GLY A 82 13.31 -17.93 0.14
C GLY A 82 14.06 -17.12 -0.93
N VAL A 83 13.27 -16.44 -1.77
CA VAL A 83 13.73 -15.55 -2.85
C VAL A 83 13.00 -14.23 -2.78
N PHE A 84 13.66 -13.15 -3.18
CA PHE A 84 13.05 -11.84 -3.33
C PHE A 84 12.23 -11.79 -4.62
N ASN A 85 10.91 -11.69 -4.47
CA ASN A 85 9.93 -11.71 -5.56
C ASN A 85 9.40 -10.32 -5.95
N TYR A 86 10.13 -9.27 -5.56
CA TYR A 86 9.80 -7.88 -5.90
C TYR A 86 10.78 -7.30 -6.93
N SER A 87 10.38 -6.17 -7.50
CA SER A 87 11.16 -5.46 -8.50
C SER A 87 12.54 -5.03 -7.97
N PRO A 88 13.61 -5.10 -8.79
CA PRO A 88 14.93 -4.58 -8.42
C PRO A 88 14.93 -3.09 -8.04
N PHE A 89 13.93 -2.32 -8.49
CA PHE A 89 13.78 -0.93 -8.07
C PHE A 89 13.63 -0.79 -6.56
N LEU A 90 12.98 -1.77 -5.90
CA LEU A 90 12.81 -1.76 -4.45
C LEU A 90 14.15 -1.96 -3.72
N LEU A 91 15.10 -2.69 -4.32
CA LEU A 91 16.45 -2.86 -3.77
C LEU A 91 17.26 -1.57 -3.81
N ARG A 92 16.90 -0.56 -4.63
CA ARG A 92 17.54 0.76 -4.53
C ARG A 92 17.21 1.45 -3.21
N ALA A 93 16.03 1.22 -2.65
CA ALA A 93 15.68 1.70 -1.31
C ALA A 93 16.48 0.97 -0.22
N ALA A 94 17.07 -0.18 -0.52
CA ALA A 94 17.95 -0.86 0.41
C ALA A 94 19.23 -0.07 0.71
N TYR A 95 19.62 0.97 -0.03
CA TYR A 95 20.77 1.79 0.37
C TYR A 95 20.44 2.83 1.46
N LEU A 96 19.16 2.97 1.81
CA LEU A 96 18.77 3.74 2.99
C LEU A 96 19.22 2.99 4.27
N PRO A 97 19.51 3.70 5.37
CA PRO A 97 19.91 3.10 6.64
C PRO A 97 18.70 2.48 7.37
N ILE A 98 18.01 1.57 6.70
CA ILE A 98 16.86 0.81 7.20
C ILE A 98 17.12 -0.69 7.07
N GLY A 99 16.59 -1.48 7.99
CA GLY A 99 16.75 -2.92 7.99
C GLY A 99 15.69 -3.65 8.79
N PRO A 100 15.85 -4.95 9.02
CA PRO A 100 14.88 -5.80 9.72
C PRO A 100 14.42 -5.25 11.08
N GLY A 101 15.31 -4.56 11.81
CA GLY A 101 14.97 -3.93 13.09
C GLY A 101 13.89 -2.84 13.01
N ASP A 102 13.69 -2.24 11.83
CA ASP A 102 12.72 -1.16 11.62
C ASP A 102 11.32 -1.66 11.25
N THR A 103 11.13 -2.98 11.15
CA THR A 103 9.89 -3.62 10.67
C THR A 103 8.64 -3.08 11.37
N MET A 104 8.66 -2.97 12.70
CA MET A 104 7.50 -2.51 13.47
C MET A 104 7.13 -1.05 13.15
N ILE A 105 8.13 -0.16 13.12
CA ILE A 105 7.90 1.27 12.84
C ILE A 105 7.46 1.42 11.38
N GLY A 106 8.13 0.74 10.46
CA GLY A 106 7.79 0.74 9.03
C GLY A 106 6.35 0.28 8.79
N GLY A 107 5.95 -0.85 9.41
CA GLY A 107 4.60 -1.42 9.24
C GLY A 107 3.50 -0.51 9.82
N VAL A 108 3.76 0.12 10.98
CA VAL A 108 2.85 1.11 11.55
C VAL A 108 2.74 2.34 10.64
N LEU A 109 3.86 2.91 10.18
CA LEU A 109 3.84 4.06 9.29
C LEU A 109 3.11 3.75 7.98
N GLN A 110 3.37 2.59 7.39
CA GLN A 110 2.68 2.10 6.20
C GLN A 110 1.16 1.99 6.42
N SER A 111 0.73 1.45 7.55
CA SER A 111 -0.69 1.34 7.92
C SER A 111 -1.33 2.73 8.11
N LEU A 112 -0.66 3.66 8.80
CA LEU A 112 -1.14 5.02 9.00
C LEU A 112 -1.28 5.77 7.67
N LEU A 113 -0.32 5.63 6.76
CA LEU A 113 -0.38 6.20 5.42
C LEU A 113 -1.53 5.58 4.60
N PHE A 114 -1.76 4.27 4.74
CA PHE A 114 -2.91 3.61 4.12
C PHE A 114 -4.22 4.22 4.62
N PHE A 115 -4.42 4.33 5.93
CA PHE A 115 -5.64 4.93 6.48
C PHE A 115 -5.81 6.38 6.06
N TRP A 116 -4.72 7.15 6.02
CA TRP A 116 -4.77 8.52 5.53
C TRP A 116 -5.16 8.59 4.05
N SER A 117 -4.67 7.68 3.22
CA SER A 117 -5.00 7.62 1.80
C SER A 117 -6.49 7.35 1.52
N LEU A 118 -7.21 6.70 2.45
CA LEU A 118 -8.66 6.52 2.36
C LEU A 118 -9.42 7.85 2.31
N SER A 119 -8.87 8.92 2.90
CA SER A 119 -9.47 10.28 2.84
C SER A 119 -9.39 10.92 1.45
N TRP A 120 -8.63 10.31 0.53
CA TRP A 120 -8.51 10.76 -0.85
C TRP A 120 -9.48 10.05 -1.80
N LEU A 121 -10.19 9.03 -1.32
CA LEU A 121 -11.23 8.36 -2.08
C LEU A 121 -12.43 9.28 -2.31
N PRO A 122 -13.24 9.03 -3.36
CA PRO A 122 -14.49 9.74 -3.57
C PRO A 122 -15.37 9.70 -2.32
N ARG A 123 -15.98 10.84 -1.97
CA ARG A 123 -16.89 10.92 -0.84
C ARG A 123 -18.14 10.09 -1.13
N PRO A 124 -18.58 9.21 -0.23
CA PRO A 124 -19.82 8.46 -0.43
C PRO A 124 -21.01 9.42 -0.45
N GLY A 125 -21.85 9.31 -1.48
CA GLY A 125 -23.07 10.09 -1.64
C GLY A 125 -24.23 9.60 -0.78
N SER A 126 -24.13 8.38 -0.24
CA SER A 126 -25.18 7.75 0.57
C SER A 126 -24.62 6.94 1.74
N LYS A 127 -25.46 6.64 2.74
CA LYS A 127 -25.10 5.74 3.84
C LYS A 127 -24.75 4.33 3.36
N ALA A 128 -25.44 3.85 2.31
CA ALA A 128 -25.18 2.55 1.72
C ALA A 128 -23.78 2.49 1.09
N GLU A 129 -23.38 3.51 0.34
CA GLU A 129 -22.02 3.62 -0.20
C GLU A 129 -20.96 3.68 0.91
N PHE A 130 -21.22 4.39 2.00
CA PHE A 130 -20.30 4.43 3.14
C PHE A 130 -20.14 3.05 3.79
N ILE A 131 -21.24 2.31 4.03
CA ILE A 131 -21.20 0.95 4.57
C ILE A 131 -20.47 0.01 3.61
N PHE A 132 -20.71 0.14 2.30
CA PHE A 132 -20.00 -0.62 1.28
C PHE A 132 -18.48 -0.38 1.34
N LEU A 133 -18.06 0.89 1.40
CA LEU A 133 -16.64 1.23 1.52
C LEU A 133 -16.02 0.72 2.82
N LEU A 134 -16.75 0.77 3.94
CA LEU A 134 -16.31 0.16 5.20
C LEU A 134 -16.12 -1.35 5.04
N ALA A 135 -17.08 -2.05 4.42
CA ALA A 135 -16.96 -3.48 4.17
C ALA A 135 -15.76 -3.82 3.28
N CYS A 136 -15.44 -2.99 2.28
CA CYS A 136 -14.22 -3.15 1.48
C CYS A 136 -12.94 -2.98 2.32
N VAL A 137 -12.87 -1.92 3.13
CA VAL A 137 -11.70 -1.63 3.99
C VAL A 137 -11.51 -2.70 5.08
N PHE A 138 -12.60 -3.26 5.61
CA PHE A 138 -12.58 -4.33 6.61
C PHE A 138 -12.70 -5.73 6.01
N SER A 139 -12.51 -5.87 4.70
CA SER A 139 -12.46 -7.18 4.08
C SER A 139 -11.21 -7.96 4.51
N VAL A 140 -11.31 -9.28 4.55
CA VAL A 140 -10.20 -10.17 4.94
C VAL A 140 -8.92 -9.87 4.17
N PRO A 141 -8.91 -9.68 2.83
CA PRO A 141 -7.68 -9.39 2.09
C PRO A 141 -7.01 -8.07 2.50
N VAL A 142 -7.78 -7.04 2.84
CA VAL A 142 -7.22 -5.73 3.25
C VAL A 142 -6.64 -5.82 4.66
N ILE A 143 -7.36 -6.48 5.58
CA ILE A 143 -6.86 -6.72 6.94
C ILE A 143 -5.58 -7.56 6.88
N TYR A 144 -5.57 -8.62 6.06
CA TYR A 144 -4.40 -9.46 5.84
C TYR A 144 -3.22 -8.65 5.29
N ALA A 145 -3.44 -7.85 4.25
CA ALA A 145 -2.39 -7.03 3.67
C ALA A 145 -1.78 -6.03 4.67
N LEU A 146 -2.61 -5.42 5.53
CA LEU A 146 -2.13 -4.52 6.59
C LEU A 146 -1.37 -5.27 7.68
N GLU A 147 -1.87 -6.41 8.13
CA GLU A 147 -1.24 -7.22 9.17
C GLU A 147 0.10 -7.80 8.71
N GLN A 148 0.24 -8.14 7.42
CA GLN A 148 1.50 -8.54 6.81
C GLN A 148 2.44 -7.39 6.49
N GLY A 149 1.99 -6.13 6.52
CA GLY A 149 2.78 -5.03 5.97
C GLY A 149 3.02 -5.20 4.46
N ASN A 150 2.08 -5.83 3.77
CA ASN A 150 2.19 -6.21 2.38
C ASN A 150 2.36 -4.97 1.50
N PHE A 151 3.29 -5.05 0.56
CA PHE A 151 3.65 -3.95 -0.33
C PHE A 151 2.50 -3.46 -1.24
N ASP A 152 1.43 -4.25 -1.43
CA ASP A 152 0.22 -3.83 -2.14
C ASP A 152 -0.46 -2.62 -1.50
N THR A 153 -0.36 -2.46 -0.18
CA THR A 153 -0.87 -1.27 0.50
C THR A 153 -0.11 -0.01 0.09
N VAL A 154 1.21 -0.11 -0.14
CA VAL A 154 2.03 0.98 -0.69
C VAL A 154 1.61 1.31 -2.12
N VAL A 155 1.41 0.28 -2.95
CA VAL A 155 0.90 0.45 -4.34
C VAL A 155 -0.46 1.15 -4.33
N PHE A 156 -1.36 0.78 -3.42
CA PHE A 156 -2.66 1.44 -3.25
C PHE A 156 -2.51 2.92 -2.86
N ILE A 157 -1.66 3.24 -1.88
CA ILE A 157 -1.39 4.63 -1.46
C ILE A 157 -0.90 5.46 -2.65
N LEU A 158 0.07 4.94 -3.41
CA LEU A 158 0.59 5.59 -4.60
C LEU A 158 -0.49 5.76 -5.66
N ALA A 159 -1.35 4.76 -5.88
CA ALA A 159 -2.45 4.84 -6.81
C ALA A 159 -3.45 5.94 -6.43
N ALA A 160 -3.89 5.97 -5.17
CA ALA A 160 -4.81 6.98 -4.67
C ALA A 160 -4.22 8.40 -4.81
N LEU A 161 -2.92 8.56 -4.50
CA LEU A 161 -2.21 9.83 -4.70
C LEU A 161 -2.11 10.20 -6.18
N GLY A 162 -1.75 9.24 -7.04
CA GLY A 162 -1.63 9.39 -8.49
C GLY A 162 -2.95 9.85 -9.11
N ILE A 163 -4.07 9.24 -8.73
CA ILE A 163 -5.42 9.65 -9.15
C ILE A 163 -5.68 11.10 -8.70
N ARG A 164 -5.47 11.41 -7.41
CA ARG A 164 -5.71 12.74 -6.84
C ARG A 164 -4.94 13.85 -7.55
N GLN A 165 -3.70 13.58 -7.97
CA GLN A 165 -2.91 14.56 -8.72
C GLN A 165 -3.31 14.61 -10.21
N SER A 166 -3.66 13.47 -10.80
CA SER A 166 -4.10 13.36 -12.21
C SER A 166 -5.39 14.14 -12.50
N LEU A 167 -6.28 14.28 -11.50
CA LEU A 167 -7.51 15.06 -11.60
C LEU A 167 -7.27 16.59 -11.66
N LYS A 168 -6.05 17.06 -11.42
CA LYS A 168 -5.71 18.50 -11.45
C LYS A 168 -5.02 18.86 -12.78
N PRO A 169 -5.24 20.06 -13.32
CA PRO A 169 -4.63 20.47 -14.59
C PRO A 169 -3.12 20.73 -14.48
N GLY A 170 -2.44 20.74 -15.62
CA GLY A 170 -1.04 21.16 -15.75
C GLY A 170 -0.03 20.16 -15.17
N ALA A 171 1.01 20.69 -14.52
CA ALA A 171 2.13 19.91 -13.98
C ALA A 171 1.71 18.83 -12.96
N ARG A 172 0.61 19.04 -12.23
CA ARG A 172 0.09 18.03 -11.28
C ARG A 172 -0.45 16.79 -11.99
N SER A 173 -0.99 16.94 -13.19
CA SER A 173 -1.43 15.80 -14.01
C SER A 173 -0.23 14.93 -14.41
N LEU A 174 0.88 15.56 -14.82
CA LEU A 174 2.12 14.87 -15.15
C LEU A 174 2.74 14.16 -13.93
N LEU A 175 2.70 14.81 -12.76
CA LEU A 175 3.12 14.17 -11.51
C LEU A 175 2.30 12.92 -11.22
N GLY A 176 0.98 12.96 -11.41
CA GLY A 176 0.11 11.79 -11.25
C GLY A 176 0.50 10.63 -12.16
N MET A 177 0.82 10.91 -13.43
CA MET A 177 1.33 9.90 -14.37
C MET A 177 2.68 9.31 -13.91
N GLY A 178 3.61 10.17 -13.46
CA GLY A 178 4.89 9.73 -12.91
C GLY A 178 4.72 8.79 -11.71
N ILE A 179 3.77 9.10 -10.81
CA ILE A 179 3.44 8.25 -9.66
C ILE A 179 2.91 6.89 -10.10
N PHE A 180 2.05 6.82 -11.13
CA PHE A 180 1.56 5.53 -11.65
C PHE A 180 2.66 4.68 -12.25
N ILE A 181 3.57 5.29 -13.04
CA ILE A 181 4.73 4.58 -13.59
C ILE A 181 5.61 4.06 -12.45
N PHE A 182 5.88 4.90 -11.45
CA PHE A 182 6.65 4.49 -10.29
C PHE A 182 6.00 3.33 -9.54
N ALA A 183 4.69 3.39 -9.26
CA ALA A 183 3.96 2.30 -8.63
C ALA A 183 4.00 1.00 -9.45
N ALA A 184 3.90 1.08 -10.77
CA ALA A 184 4.01 -0.06 -11.68
C ALA A 184 5.43 -0.63 -11.75
N ALA A 185 6.46 0.21 -11.63
CA ALA A 185 7.85 -0.23 -11.58
C ALA A 185 8.15 -0.98 -10.27
N LEU A 186 7.46 -0.66 -9.17
CA LEU A 186 7.67 -1.32 -7.88
C LEU A 186 7.07 -2.74 -7.80
N LYS A 187 5.93 -2.99 -8.46
CA LYS A 187 5.29 -4.31 -8.50
C LYS A 187 4.78 -4.60 -9.91
N PHE A 188 5.12 -5.77 -10.46
CA PHE A 188 4.95 -6.12 -11.87
C PHE A 188 3.50 -6.25 -12.39
N TYR A 189 2.48 -6.09 -11.54
CA TYR A 189 1.09 -6.47 -11.88
C TYR A 189 0.05 -5.35 -12.11
N PRO A 190 0.26 -4.05 -11.92
CA PRO A 190 -0.78 -3.08 -12.24
C PRO A 190 -0.73 -2.74 -13.75
N VAL A 191 -1.02 -3.74 -14.58
CA VAL A 191 -1.43 -3.58 -15.99
C VAL A 191 -2.56 -2.57 -16.09
N ALA A 192 -3.42 -2.49 -15.06
CA ALA A 192 -4.45 -1.47 -14.92
C ALA A 192 -3.91 -0.03 -14.98
N PHE A 193 -2.72 0.26 -14.42
CA PHE A 193 -2.11 1.59 -14.53
C PHE A 193 -1.57 1.85 -15.94
N ALA A 194 -1.00 0.83 -16.59
CA ALA A 194 -0.61 0.94 -17.99
C ALA A 194 -1.82 1.27 -18.89
N LEU A 195 -2.97 0.63 -18.67
CA LEU A 195 -4.21 0.92 -19.41
C LEU A 195 -4.72 2.35 -19.20
N LEU A 196 -4.56 2.91 -18.00
CA LEU A 196 -4.92 4.32 -17.74
C LEU A 196 -3.96 5.31 -18.43
N ILE A 197 -2.68 4.95 -18.53
CA ILE A 197 -1.67 5.73 -19.25
C ILE A 197 -1.96 5.74 -20.75
N LEU A 198 -2.36 4.60 -21.33
CA LEU A 198 -2.70 4.49 -22.76
C LEU A 198 -3.89 5.37 -23.19
N ARG A 199 -4.73 5.83 -22.25
CA ARG A 199 -5.83 6.77 -22.53
C ARG A 199 -5.38 8.23 -22.66
N GLN A 200 -4.11 8.54 -22.42
CA GLN A 200 -3.59 9.92 -22.50
C GLN A 200 -3.04 10.24 -23.90
N PRO A 201 -3.16 11.49 -24.37
CA PRO A 201 -2.63 11.88 -25.67
C PRO A 201 -1.09 11.77 -25.69
N LEU A 202 -0.52 11.31 -26.80
CA LEU A 202 0.91 10.96 -26.95
C LEU A 202 1.87 12.05 -26.46
N ARG A 203 1.52 13.33 -26.69
CA ARG A 203 2.27 14.51 -26.21
C ARG A 203 2.48 14.57 -24.68
N ARG A 204 1.59 13.96 -23.90
CA ARG A 204 1.71 13.87 -22.43
C ARG A 204 2.45 12.62 -21.97
N LEU A 205 2.42 11.56 -22.79
CA LEU A 205 3.02 10.27 -22.48
C LEU A 205 4.54 10.28 -22.69
N LEU A 206 4.99 10.88 -23.81
CA LEU A 206 6.40 11.00 -24.19
C LEU A 206 7.35 11.45 -23.07
N PRO A 207 7.12 12.61 -22.40
CA PRO A 207 8.04 13.08 -21.37
C PRO A 207 8.10 12.15 -20.15
N VAL A 208 6.99 11.47 -19.82
CA VAL A 208 6.93 10.59 -18.65
C VAL A 208 7.63 9.25 -18.94
N VAL A 209 7.47 8.72 -20.16
CA VAL A 209 8.21 7.52 -20.59
C VAL A 209 9.70 7.79 -20.66
N LEU A 210 10.12 8.92 -21.25
CA LEU A 210 11.53 9.31 -21.31
C LEU A 210 12.14 9.45 -19.91
N LEU A 211 11.43 10.11 -18.99
CA LEU A 211 11.86 10.21 -17.59
C LEU A 211 11.97 8.84 -16.90
N GLY A 212 11.01 7.94 -17.18
CA GLY A 212 11.03 6.57 -16.66
C GLY A 212 12.21 5.76 -17.17
N LEU A 213 12.56 5.88 -18.45
CA LEU A 213 13.72 5.21 -19.06
C LEU A 213 15.04 5.71 -18.45
N VAL A 214 15.19 7.03 -18.29
CA VAL A 214 16.37 7.64 -17.66
C VAL A 214 16.49 7.22 -16.19
N ALA A 215 15.39 7.23 -15.44
CA ALA A 215 15.40 6.79 -14.04
C ALA A 215 15.65 5.28 -13.89
N GLY A 216 15.20 4.51 -14.89
CA GLY A 216 15.30 3.04 -14.94
C GLY A 216 16.68 2.50 -15.25
N GLY A 217 17.59 3.33 -15.77
CA GLY A 217 18.93 2.89 -16.14
C GLY A 217 18.97 2.18 -17.48
N LEU A 218 18.57 2.90 -18.54
CA LEU A 218 19.53 3.11 -19.63
C LEU A 218 20.64 4.05 -19.15
#